data_AF-A0A2G5W3X6-F1
#
_entry.id   AF-A0A2G5W3X6-F1
#
_cell.length_a   1.000
_cell.length_b   1.000
_cell.length_c   1.000
_cell.angle_alpha   90.00
_cell.angle_beta   90.00
_cell.angle_gamma   90.00
#
_symmetry.space_group_name_H-M   'P 1'
#
loop_
_entity.id
_entity.type
_entity.pdbx_description
1 polymer ?
#
loop_
_entity_poly.entity_id
_entity_poly.type
_entity_poly.pdbx_seq_one_letter_code
_entity_poly.pdbx_strand_id
1 'polypeptide(L)'
;MMEKKFTKDEIIEKARDLAHMLANTEEVEFYKRAEAQINENQKVREKIASMKSLQTQAVNFQNYEKERALKAIEKKIEQVQGEIDAIPLVQEFKQSQDEVNNLLQLVSNTIANSVTDEIIESTGGDLLRGETGSYVENTQKKSLS
;
A
#
# COMPACT_ATOMS: atom_id res chain seq x y z
N MET A 1 34.99 14.71 10.24
CA MET A 1 34.73 13.47 11.03
C MET A 1 34.35 12.41 10.01
N MET A 2 34.87 11.18 10.08
CA MET A 2 34.41 10.12 9.17
C MET A 2 32.98 9.76 9.57
N GLU A 3 32.02 9.99 8.69
CA GLU A 3 30.64 9.53 8.87
C GLU A 3 30.64 8.01 8.98
N LYS A 4 30.08 7.50 10.07
CA LYS A 4 29.83 6.08 10.23
C LYS A 4 28.81 5.67 9.16
N LYS A 5 29.21 4.83 8.22
CA LYS A 5 28.27 4.21 7.28
C LYS A 5 27.39 3.20 8.02
N PHE A 6 26.08 3.29 7.81
CA PHE A 6 25.14 2.31 8.33
C PHE A 6 25.16 1.03 7.50
N THR A 7 25.03 -0.11 8.17
CA THR A 7 24.83 -1.41 7.54
C THR A 7 23.37 -1.59 7.14
N LYS A 8 23.11 -2.52 6.19
CA LYS A 8 21.73 -2.86 5.80
C LYS A 8 20.89 -3.34 6.98
N ASP A 9 21.50 -4.10 7.89
CA ASP A 9 20.81 -4.62 9.07
C ASP A 9 20.39 -3.50 10.02
N GLU A 10 21.27 -2.51 10.26
CA GLU A 10 20.91 -1.32 11.06
C GLU A 10 19.73 -0.54 10.44
N ILE A 11 19.66 -0.44 9.11
CA ILE A 11 18.53 0.20 8.42
C ILE A 11 17.24 -0.63 8.55
N ILE A 12 17.32 -1.95 8.44
CA ILE A 12 16.17 -2.84 8.60
C ILE A 12 15.62 -2.76 10.03
N GLU A 13 16.49 -2.71 11.04
CA GLU A 13 16.05 -2.52 12.43
C GLU A 13 15.30 -1.19 12.60
N LYS A 14 15.78 -0.09 12.00
CA LYS A 14 15.07 1.19 12.02
C LYS A 14 13.73 1.14 11.29
N ALA A 15 13.65 0.40 10.18
CA ALA A 15 12.40 0.18 9.48
C ALA A 15 11.39 -0.63 10.34
N ARG A 16 11.87 -1.59 11.15
CA ARG A 16 11.03 -2.33 12.10
C ARG A 16 10.51 -1.44 13.22
N ASP A 17 11.36 -0.58 13.78
CA ASP A 17 10.94 0.42 14.78
C ASP A 17 9.85 1.34 14.20
N LEU A 18 10.04 1.83 12.97
CA LEU A 18 9.06 2.66 12.28
C LEU A 18 7.75 1.90 12.02
N ALA A 19 7.82 0.64 11.58
CA ALA A 19 6.65 -0.20 11.40
C ALA A 19 5.88 -0.40 12.71
N HIS A 20 6.58 -0.57 13.83
CA HIS A 20 5.95 -0.63 15.15
C HIS A 20 5.24 0.69 15.49
N MET A 21 5.86 1.85 15.23
CA MET A 21 5.21 3.14 15.45
C MET A 21 3.94 3.30 14.60
N LEU A 22 4.02 2.93 13.32
CA LEU A 22 2.88 2.97 12.39
C LEU A 22 1.74 2.05 12.85
N ALA A 23 2.07 0.86 13.36
CA ALA A 23 1.07 -0.09 13.84
C ALA A 23 0.28 0.41 15.07
N ASN A 24 0.73 1.49 15.71
CA ASN A 24 0.15 2.11 16.89
C ASN A 24 -0.40 3.53 16.59
N THR A 25 -0.72 3.85 15.32
CA THR A 25 -1.40 5.10 14.97
C THR A 25 -2.92 4.96 14.98
N GLU A 26 -3.63 6.09 14.99
CA GLU A 26 -5.09 6.12 15.01
C GLU A 26 -5.72 5.46 13.79
N GLU A 27 -5.10 5.62 12.60
CA GLU A 27 -5.55 5.01 11.34
C GLU A 27 -5.50 3.48 11.43
N VAL A 28 -4.42 2.93 12.00
CA VAL A 28 -4.28 1.48 12.18
C VAL A 28 -5.20 0.97 13.29
N GLU A 29 -5.41 1.74 14.35
CA GLU A 29 -6.40 1.38 15.38
C GLU A 29 -7.84 1.39 14.83
N PHE A 30 -8.17 2.33 13.95
CA PHE A 30 -9.45 2.35 13.25
C PHE A 30 -9.62 1.13 12.34
N TYR A 31 -8.58 0.78 11.57
CA TYR A 31 -8.54 -0.45 10.77
C TYR A 31 -8.80 -1.71 11.62
N LYS A 32 -8.10 -1.87 12.76
CA LYS A 32 -8.29 -3.01 13.66
C LYS A 32 -9.74 -3.12 14.17
N ARG A 33 -10.36 -1.98 14.53
CA ARG A 33 -11.76 -1.95 14.99
C ARG A 33 -12.73 -2.33 13.89
N ALA A 34 -12.58 -1.77 12.70
CA ALA A 34 -13.43 -2.08 11.56
C ALA A 34 -13.31 -3.56 11.15
N GLU A 35 -12.08 -4.11 11.17
CA GLU A 35 -11.81 -5.53 10.92
C GLU A 35 -12.53 -6.43 11.93
N ALA A 36 -12.45 -6.12 13.22
CA ALA A 36 -13.12 -6.88 14.27
C ALA A 36 -14.65 -6.88 14.07
N GLN A 37 -15.25 -5.73 13.79
CA GLN A 37 -16.69 -5.61 13.56
C GLN A 37 -17.17 -6.40 12.33
N ILE A 38 -16.37 -6.40 11.25
CA ILE A 38 -16.65 -7.23 10.07
C ILE A 38 -16.61 -8.72 10.41
N ASN A 39 -15.57 -9.14 11.15
CA ASN A 39 -15.37 -10.54 11.52
C ASN A 39 -16.51 -11.05 12.42
N GLU A 40 -17.06 -10.18 13.28
CA GLU A 40 -18.20 -10.50 14.15
C GLU A 40 -19.56 -10.44 13.44
N ASN A 41 -19.66 -9.76 12.29
CA ASN A 41 -20.90 -9.65 11.55
C ASN A 41 -21.28 -10.94 10.80
N GLN A 42 -22.33 -11.61 11.27
CA GLN A 42 -22.81 -12.87 10.67
C GLN A 42 -23.21 -12.73 9.20
N LYS A 43 -23.90 -11.64 8.82
CA LYS A 43 -24.35 -11.42 7.44
C LYS A 43 -23.17 -11.25 6.49
N VAL A 44 -22.12 -10.55 6.92
CA VAL A 44 -20.88 -10.40 6.13
C VAL A 44 -20.19 -11.76 5.98
N ARG A 45 -20.03 -12.52 7.07
CA ARG A 45 -19.42 -13.87 7.02
C ARG A 45 -20.15 -14.81 6.06
N GLU A 46 -21.48 -14.85 6.13
CA GLU A 46 -22.30 -15.69 5.25
C GLU A 46 -22.14 -15.32 3.77
N LYS A 47 -22.14 -14.02 3.46
CA LYS A 47 -21.91 -13.55 2.09
C LYS A 47 -20.50 -13.84 1.58
N ILE A 48 -19.47 -13.64 2.42
CA ILE A 48 -18.08 -14.00 2.07
C ILE A 48 -17.94 -15.50 1.82
N ALA A 49 -18.56 -16.34 2.65
CA ALA A 49 -18.56 -17.78 2.45
C ALA A 49 -19.25 -18.18 1.14
N SER A 50 -20.40 -17.56 0.83
CA SER A 50 -21.10 -17.74 -0.44
C SER A 50 -20.24 -17.33 -1.64
N MET A 51 -19.59 -16.16 -1.57
CA MET A 51 -18.68 -15.66 -2.60
C MET A 51 -17.51 -16.63 -2.83
N LYS A 52 -16.86 -17.12 -1.78
CA LYS A 52 -15.77 -18.11 -1.89
C LYS A 52 -16.23 -19.39 -2.57
N SER A 53 -17.42 -19.90 -2.23
CA SER A 53 -18.00 -21.08 -2.88
C SER A 53 -18.23 -20.85 -4.38
N LEU A 54 -18.74 -19.68 -4.76
CA LEU A 54 -18.94 -19.31 -6.16
C LEU A 54 -17.60 -19.17 -6.90
N GLN A 55 -16.58 -18.59 -6.30
CA GLN A 55 -15.24 -18.49 -6.87
C GLN A 55 -14.61 -19.88 -7.12
N THR A 56 -14.75 -20.82 -6.19
CA THR A 56 -14.31 -22.20 -6.41
C THR A 56 -15.06 -22.86 -7.57
N GLN A 57 -16.37 -22.63 -7.68
CA GLN A 57 -17.16 -23.13 -8.81
C GLN A 57 -16.72 -22.49 -10.14
N ALA A 58 -16.40 -21.20 -10.15
CA ALA A 58 -15.88 -20.50 -11.33
C ALA A 58 -14.56 -21.12 -11.81
N VAL A 59 -13.60 -21.34 -10.90
CA VAL A 59 -12.32 -22.00 -11.21
C VAL A 59 -12.57 -23.41 -11.79
N ASN A 60 -13.49 -24.17 -11.22
CA ASN A 60 -13.86 -25.48 -11.76
C ASN A 60 -14.45 -25.37 -13.18
N PHE A 61 -15.38 -24.44 -13.43
CA PHE A 61 -15.97 -24.27 -14.76
C PHE A 61 -15.01 -23.74 -15.81
N GLN A 62 -14.04 -22.91 -15.40
CA GLN A 62 -12.94 -22.47 -16.25
C GLN A 62 -12.07 -23.65 -16.67
N ASN A 63 -11.71 -24.53 -15.72
CA ASN A 63 -10.91 -25.74 -16.00
C ASN A 63 -11.60 -26.73 -16.96
N TYR A 64 -12.94 -26.76 -16.97
CA TYR A 64 -13.74 -27.63 -17.85
C TYR A 64 -14.29 -26.91 -19.09
N GLU A 65 -13.81 -25.71 -19.41
CA GLU A 65 -14.20 -24.90 -20.60
C GLU A 65 -15.72 -24.67 -20.71
N LYS A 66 -16.44 -24.61 -19.58
CA LYS A 66 -17.90 -24.44 -19.54
C LYS A 66 -18.30 -22.97 -19.61
N GLU A 67 -18.02 -22.30 -20.72
CA GLU A 67 -18.10 -20.83 -20.87
C GLU A 67 -19.46 -20.23 -20.47
N ARG A 68 -20.58 -20.87 -20.86
CA ARG A 68 -21.93 -20.39 -20.48
C ARG A 68 -22.20 -20.49 -18.99
N ALA A 69 -21.72 -21.55 -18.34
CA ALA A 69 -21.87 -21.75 -16.90
C ALA A 69 -20.96 -20.81 -16.11
N LEU A 70 -19.73 -20.59 -16.61
CA LEU A 70 -18.78 -19.63 -16.06
C LEU A 70 -19.38 -18.22 -16.01
N LYS A 71 -19.90 -17.71 -17.14
CA LYS A 71 -20.57 -16.39 -17.21
C LYS A 71 -21.72 -16.25 -16.20
N ALA A 72 -22.50 -17.32 -16.00
CA ALA A 72 -23.60 -17.30 -15.04
C ALA A 72 -23.11 -17.26 -13.58
N ILE A 73 -21.98 -17.90 -13.27
CA ILE A 73 -21.35 -17.83 -11.95
C ILE A 73 -20.69 -16.47 -11.73
N GLU A 74 -19.98 -15.92 -12.72
CA GLU A 74 -19.35 -14.59 -12.65
C GLU A 74 -20.39 -13.52 -12.31
N LYS A 75 -21.55 -13.53 -12.99
CA LYS A 75 -22.65 -12.61 -12.67
C LYS A 75 -23.15 -12.75 -11.22
N LYS A 76 -23.19 -13.98 -10.68
CA LYS A 76 -23.56 -14.21 -9.27
C LYS A 76 -22.49 -13.71 -8.32
N ILE A 77 -21.20 -13.86 -8.66
CA ILE A 77 -20.07 -13.32 -7.90
C ILE A 77 -20.20 -11.80 -7.84
N GLU A 78 -20.39 -11.14 -8.99
CA GLU A 78 -20.59 -9.68 -9.05
C GLU A 78 -21.77 -9.22 -8.19
N GLN A 79 -22.89 -9.94 -8.24
CA GLN A 79 -24.05 -9.61 -7.40
C GLN A 79 -23.71 -9.73 -5.91
N VAL A 80 -23.11 -10.85 -5.49
CA VAL A 80 -22.75 -11.05 -4.07
C VAL A 80 -21.71 -10.03 -3.62
N GLN A 81 -20.74 -9.68 -4.47
CA GLN A 81 -19.78 -8.61 -4.20
C GLN A 81 -20.46 -7.26 -4.01
N GLY A 82 -21.38 -6.88 -4.90
CA GLY A 82 -22.15 -5.64 -4.75
C GLY A 82 -22.98 -5.62 -3.45
N GLU A 83 -23.54 -6.76 -3.07
CA GLU A 83 -24.26 -6.89 -1.79
C GLU A 83 -23.36 -6.84 -0.55
N ILE A 84 -22.11 -7.30 -0.65
CA ILE A 84 -21.09 -7.16 0.41
C ILE A 84 -20.66 -5.70 0.50
N ASP A 85 -20.37 -5.07 -0.64
CA ASP A 85 -19.87 -3.70 -0.74
C ASP A 85 -20.89 -2.65 -0.29
N ALA A 86 -22.18 -2.96 -0.39
CA ALA A 86 -23.26 -2.11 0.11
C ALA A 86 -23.44 -2.18 1.64
N ILE A 87 -22.74 -3.07 2.34
CA ILE A 87 -22.83 -3.16 3.81
C ILE A 87 -22.05 -2.00 4.43
N PRO A 88 -22.67 -1.16 5.30
CA PRO A 88 -22.00 -0.01 5.89
C PRO A 88 -20.66 -0.35 6.58
N LEU A 89 -20.62 -1.46 7.33
CA LEU A 89 -19.38 -1.93 7.98
C LEU A 89 -18.27 -2.27 6.97
N VAL A 90 -18.63 -2.79 5.79
CA VAL A 90 -17.66 -3.08 4.72
C VAL A 90 -17.13 -1.79 4.11
N GLN A 91 -17.97 -0.77 3.96
CA GLN A 91 -17.54 0.54 3.50
C GLN A 91 -16.59 1.20 4.50
N GLU A 92 -16.90 1.13 5.79
CA GLU A 92 -16.05 1.63 6.87
C GLU A 92 -14.68 0.94 6.88
N PHE A 93 -14.66 -0.39 6.71
CA PHE A 93 -13.41 -1.13 6.59
C PHE A 93 -12.61 -0.78 5.34
N LYS A 94 -13.25 -0.63 4.19
CA LYS A 94 -12.56 -0.16 2.96
C LYS A 94 -11.95 1.22 3.15
N GLN A 95 -12.69 2.14 3.78
CA GLN A 95 -12.16 3.45 4.14
C GLN A 95 -10.94 3.34 5.05
N SER A 96 -11.01 2.49 6.09
CA SER A 96 -9.87 2.26 6.98
C SER A 96 -8.64 1.69 6.26
N GLN A 97 -8.84 0.85 5.24
CA GLN A 97 -7.76 0.34 4.39
C GLN A 97 -7.12 1.46 3.57
N ASP A 98 -7.93 2.35 3.01
CA ASP A 98 -7.44 3.50 2.25
C ASP A 98 -6.64 4.46 3.15
N GLU A 99 -7.09 4.70 4.38
CA GLU A 99 -6.39 5.53 5.37
C GLU A 99 -5.01 4.95 5.73
N VAL A 100 -4.94 3.65 6.02
CA VAL A 100 -3.66 2.96 6.28
C VAL A 100 -2.74 3.00 5.06
N ASN A 101 -3.28 2.79 3.85
CA ASN A 101 -2.50 2.87 2.62
C ASN A 101 -1.94 4.28 2.38
N ASN A 102 -2.75 5.32 2.62
CA ASN A 102 -2.32 6.70 2.50
C ASN A 102 -1.19 7.02 3.49
N LEU A 103 -1.28 6.53 4.73
CA LEU A 103 -0.22 6.65 5.72
C LEU A 103 1.08 5.98 5.25
N LEU A 104 1.01 4.75 4.74
CA LEU A 104 2.18 4.05 4.21
C LEU A 104 2.80 4.77 3.01
N GLN A 105 1.97 5.29 2.10
CA GLN A 105 2.44 6.07 0.95
C GLN A 105 3.12 7.38 1.38
N LEU A 106 2.54 8.10 2.35
CA LEU A 106 3.12 9.32 2.89
C LEU A 106 4.51 9.05 3.46
N VAL A 107 4.67 7.99 4.25
CA VAL A 107 5.95 7.59 4.84
C VAL A 107 6.96 7.23 3.75
N SER A 108 6.56 6.42 2.77
CA SER A 108 7.43 6.03 1.65
C SER A 108 7.92 7.24 0.86
N ASN A 109 7.01 8.16 0.54
CA ASN A 109 7.34 9.39 -0.20
C ASN A 109 8.24 10.31 0.62
N THR A 110 7.98 10.43 1.92
CA THR A 110 8.82 11.22 2.83
C THR A 110 10.24 10.68 2.87
N ILE A 111 10.41 9.36 3.05
CA ILE A 111 11.72 8.71 3.04
C ILE A 111 12.43 8.92 1.70
N ALA A 112 11.72 8.72 0.58
CA ALA A 112 12.30 8.88 -0.74
C ALA A 112 12.81 10.32 -0.98
N ASN A 113 11.99 11.31 -0.66
CA ASN A 113 12.35 12.72 -0.80
C ASN A 113 13.52 13.09 0.12
N SER A 114 13.48 12.70 1.39
CA SER A 114 14.58 12.98 2.33
C SER A 114 15.90 12.34 1.89
N VAL A 115 15.88 11.12 1.33
CA VAL A 115 17.08 10.50 0.77
C VAL A 115 17.60 11.29 -0.44
N THR A 116 16.71 11.78 -1.30
CA THR A 116 17.10 12.63 -2.43
C THR A 116 17.72 13.94 -1.95
N ASP A 117 17.13 14.62 -0.98
CA ASP A 117 17.62 15.88 -0.42
C ASP A 117 19.01 15.71 0.21
N GLU A 118 19.20 14.67 1.04
CA GLU A 118 20.50 14.33 1.66
C GLU A 118 21.59 14.04 0.61
N ILE A 119 21.24 13.39 -0.51
CA ILE A 119 22.17 13.15 -1.62
C ILE A 119 22.54 14.47 -2.31
N ILE A 120 21.57 15.37 -2.53
CA ILE A 120 21.83 16.68 -3.14
C ILE A 120 22.74 17.50 -2.23
N GLU A 121 22.43 17.60 -0.94
CA GLU A 121 23.23 18.34 0.05
C GLU A 121 24.64 17.78 0.18
N SER A 122 24.78 16.47 0.39
CA SER A 122 26.09 15.82 0.58
C SER A 122 26.97 15.88 -0.67
N THR A 123 26.38 16.04 -1.86
CA THR A 123 27.14 16.23 -3.10
C THR A 123 27.44 17.70 -3.42
N GLY A 124 26.94 18.66 -2.63
CA GLY A 124 27.09 20.10 -2.90
C GLY A 124 26.23 20.60 -4.06
N GLY A 125 25.09 19.95 -4.28
CA GLY A 125 24.11 20.30 -5.31
C GLY A 125 23.17 21.44 -4.91
N ASP A 126 22.19 21.71 -5.78
CA ASP A 126 21.17 22.74 -5.58
C ASP A 126 19.81 22.09 -5.26
N LEU A 127 19.42 22.17 -3.98
CA LEU A 127 18.13 21.68 -3.48
C LEU A 127 16.92 22.31 -4.18
N LEU A 128 16.99 23.60 -4.53
CA LEU A 128 15.87 24.29 -5.18
C LEU A 128 15.65 23.79 -6.61
N ARG A 129 16.69 23.21 -7.22
CA ARG A 129 16.66 22.71 -8.60
C ARG A 129 16.62 21.18 -8.68
N GLY A 130 16.80 20.47 -7.57
CA GLY A 130 16.89 19.00 -7.56
C GLY A 130 18.15 18.47 -8.25
N GLU A 131 19.21 19.28 -8.34
CA GLU A 131 20.41 18.98 -9.12
C GLU A 131 21.55 18.55 -8.18
N THR A 132 22.17 17.38 -8.40
CA THR A 132 23.34 16.95 -7.60
C THR A 132 24.59 17.76 -7.94
N GLY A 133 25.57 17.82 -7.03
CA GLY A 133 26.77 18.66 -7.26
C GLY A 133 27.56 18.29 -8.51
N SER A 134 27.61 17.00 -8.86
CA SER A 134 28.24 16.54 -10.12
C SER A 134 27.55 17.10 -11.37
N TYR A 135 26.23 17.29 -11.32
CA TYR A 135 25.46 17.90 -12.39
C TYR A 135 25.71 19.41 -12.48
N VAL A 136 25.69 20.11 -11.34
CA VAL A 136 25.96 21.55 -11.26
C VAL A 136 27.38 21.88 -11.78
N GLU A 137 28.39 21.11 -11.35
CA GLU A 137 29.79 21.32 -11.74
C GLU A 137 29.99 21.12 -13.25
N ASN A 138 29.37 20.09 -13.82
CA ASN A 138 29.49 19.79 -15.26
C ASN A 138 28.75 20.82 -16.12
N THR A 139 27.63 21.35 -15.63
CA THR A 139 26.83 22.37 -16.32
C THR A 139 27.53 23.74 -16.29
N GLN A 140 28.14 24.12 -15.16
CA GLN A 140 28.97 25.33 -15.07
C GLN A 140 30.19 25.26 -16.02
N LYS A 141 30.90 24.14 -16.04
CA LYS A 141 32.05 23.92 -16.94
C LYS A 141 31.69 24.04 -18.42
N LYS A 142 30.49 23.58 -18.82
CA LYS A 142 29.98 23.74 -20.20
C LYS A 142 29.61 25.18 -20.56
N SER A 143 29.17 25.99 -19.61
CA SER A 143 28.81 27.39 -19.86
C SER A 143 30.00 28.34 -19.98
N LEU A 144 31.17 27.91 -19.49
CA LEU A 144 32.44 28.66 -19.49
C LEU A 144 33.38 28.24 -20.64
N SER A 145 32.95 27.30 -21.49
CA SER A 145 33.62 26.81 -22.70
C SER A 145 32.91 27.32 -23.95
#